data_AF-A0A1Y2DWF7-F1
#
_entry.id   AF-A0A1Y2DWF7-F1
#
_cell.length_a   1.000
_cell.length_b   1.000
_cell.length_c   1.000
_cell.angle_alpha   90.00
_cell.angle_beta   90.00
_cell.angle_gamma   90.00
#
_symmetry.space_group_name_H-M   'P 1'
#
loop_
_entity.id
_entity.type
_entity.pdbx_description
1 polymer ?
#
loop_
_entity_poly.entity_id
_entity_poly.type
_entity_poly.pdbx_seq_one_letter_code
_entity_poly.pdbx_strand_id
1 'polypeptide(L)'
;MLFKNYSKLILFSYYFVVNSKGSNFNQEIPEFPSGISQNFVSISPLSYCKFNRDNIYLEYPQRINEENGNINEISGVNPKYDISSQSLYMLNPSKYCKCHQRTVYFQSPDSEINTENVSKINIESEEYFVNAYTNKSGLRIPRYFNITDSTLALNVYWKELSNNLHLNNINKYQKYNHMLKYKQLSNKKHFYDNYNVLKKKFPKDYNYMPNTYTSLEEFKKDFKDYKVSKDNLWLVKPNFSTYGIGIHFLKDVNKVRRGDIVTKYVSNPLLINNKKFDFRIYVLVTGHDPLKIYLNEQCFARLATADYDIDINNLDNTFKHLTNIHVQRKNKESKASYVMTLDEVKKHIKENYNIEFSDIWKGVKDLIIKSFIAVNRVELEAQKEFNLASNSLFQLFGLDVIVDQNAKPWLIEINGHPSLSDKETASLNDQNVKDILNIAGLVPFSHFTGTAMEGECEYKDSVDEAVQQSICEFTRPTGKFERIFPTKDNIDYYKQFFEEVTTNNQALWDEIKNNDFE
;
A
#
# COMPACT_ATOMS: atom_id res chain seq x y z
N MET A 1 -44.24 -10.04 -25.41
CA MET A 1 -43.56 -10.71 -26.55
C MET A 1 -42.28 -9.92 -26.84
N LEU A 2 -41.14 -10.60 -26.80
CA LEU A 2 -39.77 -10.18 -27.18
C LEU A 2 -38.88 -9.33 -26.22
N PHE A 3 -37.65 -9.86 -26.07
CA PHE A 3 -36.38 -9.33 -25.52
C PHE A 3 -36.12 -9.50 -24.01
N LYS A 4 -35.44 -10.57 -23.57
CA LYS A 4 -33.97 -10.88 -23.60
C LYS A 4 -33.15 -10.15 -22.53
N ASN A 5 -32.95 -10.86 -21.40
CA ASN A 5 -31.67 -11.34 -20.85
C ASN A 5 -30.52 -10.40 -20.43
N TYR A 6 -29.93 -10.80 -19.27
CA TYR A 6 -28.64 -10.44 -18.66
C TYR A 6 -28.61 -9.06 -17.96
N SER A 7 -28.20 -8.86 -16.69
CA SER A 7 -27.19 -9.58 -15.90
C SER A 7 -27.04 -8.96 -14.48
N LYS A 8 -26.30 -9.69 -13.63
CA LYS A 8 -25.48 -9.27 -12.47
C LYS A 8 -26.03 -9.44 -11.05
N LEU A 9 -25.51 -10.52 -10.46
CA LEU A 9 -25.21 -10.75 -9.05
C LEU A 9 -24.88 -9.46 -8.30
N ILE A 10 -25.63 -9.23 -7.22
CA ILE A 10 -25.27 -8.31 -6.15
C ILE A 10 -24.74 -9.18 -5.00
N LEU A 11 -23.42 -9.18 -4.79
CA LEU A 11 -22.81 -9.75 -3.58
C LEU A 11 -22.80 -8.66 -2.49
N PHE A 12 -23.75 -8.77 -1.56
CA PHE A 12 -23.71 -8.07 -0.27
C PHE A 12 -22.85 -8.88 0.70
N SER A 13 -21.74 -8.31 1.16
CA SER A 13 -21.00 -8.79 2.33
C SER A 13 -21.57 -8.12 3.58
N TYR A 14 -22.48 -8.81 4.28
CA TYR A 14 -22.91 -8.45 5.62
C TYR A 14 -22.01 -9.13 6.65
N TYR A 15 -21.46 -8.32 7.56
CA TYR A 15 -20.91 -8.74 8.84
C TYR A 15 -21.98 -9.50 9.63
N PHE A 16 -21.68 -10.71 10.09
CA PHE A 16 -22.40 -11.32 11.21
C PHE A 16 -21.45 -11.48 12.39
N VAL A 17 -21.68 -10.66 13.41
CA VAL A 17 -21.33 -10.92 14.80
C VAL A 17 -22.39 -11.87 15.33
N VAL A 18 -22.02 -13.06 15.80
CA VAL A 18 -22.89 -13.85 16.68
C VAL A 18 -22.09 -14.30 17.88
N ASN A 19 -22.43 -13.67 19.01
CA ASN A 19 -22.08 -14.08 20.37
C ASN A 19 -22.76 -15.41 20.73
N SER A 20 -22.09 -16.13 21.61
CA SER A 20 -22.48 -17.33 22.35
C SER A 20 -23.97 -17.48 22.72
N LYS A 21 -24.51 -18.70 22.54
CA LYS A 21 -25.11 -19.60 23.56
C LYS A 21 -26.00 -20.64 22.87
N GLY A 22 -25.88 -21.91 23.28
CA GLY A 22 -26.44 -23.05 22.57
C GLY A 22 -27.95 -23.25 22.68
N SER A 23 -28.49 -24.01 21.73
CA SER A 23 -29.62 -24.94 21.88
C SER A 23 -29.93 -25.60 20.54
N ASN A 24 -30.11 -26.92 20.55
CA ASN A 24 -30.47 -27.82 19.44
C ASN A 24 -31.70 -27.34 18.65
N PHE A 25 -31.71 -27.52 17.32
CA PHE A 25 -32.92 -27.81 16.54
C PHE A 25 -32.59 -28.57 15.24
N ASN A 26 -33.13 -29.79 15.11
CA ASN A 26 -33.24 -30.56 13.88
C ASN A 26 -34.43 -30.04 13.05
N GLN A 27 -34.28 -29.88 11.73
CA GLN A 27 -35.37 -30.10 10.75
C GLN A 27 -34.89 -30.15 9.29
N GLU A 28 -35.64 -30.92 8.50
CA GLU A 28 -35.34 -31.56 7.20
C GLU A 28 -35.30 -30.62 5.97
N ILE A 29 -34.64 -31.09 4.90
CA ILE A 29 -34.53 -30.43 3.57
C ILE A 29 -35.42 -31.18 2.56
N PRO A 30 -36.23 -30.53 1.71
CA PRO A 30 -36.96 -31.20 0.63
C PRO A 30 -36.18 -31.26 -0.71
N GLU A 31 -36.32 -32.38 -1.42
CA GLU A 31 -35.76 -32.69 -2.74
C GLU A 31 -36.42 -31.91 -3.90
N PHE A 32 -35.65 -31.64 -4.96
CA PHE A 32 -36.14 -31.12 -6.24
C PHE A 32 -36.16 -32.22 -7.34
N PRO A 33 -37.14 -32.21 -8.28
CA PRO A 33 -37.31 -33.27 -9.25
C PRO A 33 -36.46 -33.11 -10.52
N SER A 34 -36.07 -34.25 -11.08
CA SER A 34 -35.27 -34.46 -12.29
C SER A 34 -36.05 -34.28 -13.60
N GLY A 35 -35.42 -33.68 -14.63
CA GLY A 35 -35.86 -33.84 -16.01
C GLY A 35 -35.22 -32.89 -17.04
N ILE A 36 -34.68 -33.50 -18.11
CA ILE A 36 -34.34 -32.97 -19.45
C ILE A 36 -32.83 -32.73 -19.72
N SER A 37 -32.43 -33.31 -20.85
CA SER A 37 -31.10 -33.70 -21.31
C SER A 37 -30.41 -32.72 -22.28
N GLN A 38 -29.08 -32.76 -22.24
CA GLN A 38 -28.08 -32.60 -23.33
C GLN A 38 -28.17 -31.39 -24.28
N ASN A 39 -27.21 -30.46 -24.14
CA ASN A 39 -26.14 -30.19 -25.13
C ASN A 39 -25.41 -28.89 -24.76
N PHE A 40 -24.20 -28.99 -24.20
CA PHE A 40 -23.26 -27.87 -24.14
C PHE A 40 -21.89 -28.29 -24.65
N VAL A 41 -21.49 -27.57 -25.69
CA VAL A 41 -20.15 -27.47 -26.26
C VAL A 41 -19.12 -27.21 -25.16
N SER A 42 -17.99 -27.90 -25.25
CA SER A 42 -16.87 -27.80 -24.32
C SER A 42 -16.30 -26.38 -24.26
N ILE A 43 -16.46 -25.74 -23.11
CA ILE A 43 -15.60 -24.64 -22.66
C ILE A 43 -15.23 -24.99 -21.22
N SER A 44 -13.95 -25.29 -21.01
CA SER A 44 -13.35 -25.60 -19.70
C SER A 44 -13.62 -24.50 -18.67
N PRO A 45 -14.22 -24.82 -17.50
CA PRO A 45 -14.25 -23.92 -16.35
C PRO A 45 -13.33 -24.43 -15.23
N LEU A 46 -12.41 -23.53 -14.86
CA LEU A 46 -11.88 -23.23 -13.52
C LEU A 46 -12.37 -24.11 -12.37
N SER A 47 -11.39 -24.73 -11.72
CA SER A 47 -11.47 -25.61 -10.55
C SER A 47 -12.33 -25.06 -9.41
N TYR A 48 -13.29 -25.88 -8.99
CA TYR A 48 -14.14 -25.70 -7.81
C TYR A 48 -13.34 -25.82 -6.51
N CYS A 49 -13.56 -24.88 -5.57
CA CYS A 49 -13.37 -25.14 -4.14
C CYS A 49 -14.52 -26.03 -3.64
N LYS A 50 -14.23 -27.26 -3.22
CA LYS A 50 -15.14 -28.09 -2.41
C LYS A 50 -14.93 -27.75 -0.94
N PHE A 51 -15.95 -27.19 -0.30
CA PHE A 51 -16.04 -27.15 1.16
C PHE A 51 -16.57 -28.50 1.65
N ASN A 52 -15.79 -29.22 2.45
CA ASN A 52 -16.33 -30.23 3.37
C ASN A 52 -16.30 -29.64 4.78
N ARG A 53 -17.49 -29.54 5.37
CA ARG A 53 -17.68 -29.42 6.81
C ARG A 53 -17.37 -30.80 7.38
N ASP A 54 -16.23 -30.96 8.03
CA ASP A 54 -16.02 -31.84 9.17
C ASP A 54 -14.64 -31.53 9.76
N ASN A 55 -14.63 -31.18 11.05
CA ASN A 55 -13.51 -30.98 11.97
C ASN A 55 -12.08 -31.10 11.40
N ILE A 56 -11.41 -29.95 11.21
CA ILE A 56 -9.94 -29.90 11.18
C ILE A 56 -9.50 -29.18 12.45
N TYR A 57 -9.11 -29.95 13.45
CA TYR A 57 -8.13 -29.48 14.44
C TYR A 57 -6.79 -29.40 13.69
N LEU A 58 -6.27 -28.18 13.49
CA LEU A 58 -4.85 -28.02 13.21
C LEU A 58 -4.14 -28.16 14.56
N GLU A 59 -3.65 -29.35 14.86
CA GLU A 59 -2.64 -29.52 15.90
C GLU A 59 -1.39 -28.76 15.44
N TYR A 60 -1.15 -27.60 16.05
CA TYR A 60 0.15 -26.97 16.05
C TYR A 60 1.05 -27.72 17.03
N PRO A 61 2.34 -27.94 16.72
CA PRO A 61 3.28 -28.34 17.75
C PRO A 61 3.33 -27.20 18.79
N GLN A 62 2.86 -27.49 19.99
CA GLN A 62 2.92 -26.58 21.11
C GLN A 62 4.40 -26.23 21.38
N ARG A 63 4.66 -24.95 21.70
CA ARG A 63 5.85 -24.60 22.48
C ARG A 63 5.72 -25.32 23.83
N ILE A 64 6.52 -26.36 24.03
CA ILE A 64 6.73 -26.91 25.36
C ILE A 64 7.70 -25.95 26.05
N ASN A 65 7.21 -25.31 27.13
CA ASN A 65 8.04 -24.59 28.07
C ASN A 65 9.07 -25.55 28.70
N GLU A 66 10.26 -25.00 28.92
CA GLU A 66 11.44 -25.62 29.51
C GLU A 66 11.13 -26.63 30.62
N GLU A 67 11.67 -27.85 30.49
CA GLU A 67 12.44 -28.51 31.53
C GLU A 67 13.11 -29.76 30.94
N ASN A 68 14.45 -29.75 30.95
CA ASN A 68 15.38 -30.83 30.60
C ASN A 68 15.74 -31.02 29.12
N GLY A 69 17.04 -31.10 28.87
CA GLY A 69 17.63 -30.99 27.55
C GLY A 69 17.42 -32.20 26.66
N ASN A 70 16.93 -31.94 25.46
CA ASN A 70 17.44 -32.46 24.19
C ASN A 70 16.61 -31.81 23.06
N ILE A 71 17.30 -31.14 22.14
CA ILE A 71 16.69 -30.55 20.93
C ILE A 71 16.37 -31.73 20.01
N ASN A 72 15.13 -32.19 20.00
CA ASN A 72 14.66 -33.14 19.00
C ASN A 72 14.07 -32.37 17.80
N GLU A 73 14.56 -32.76 16.62
CA GLU A 73 14.24 -32.25 15.30
C GLU A 73 12.74 -32.09 15.05
N ILE A 74 12.33 -30.92 14.54
CA ILE A 74 11.00 -30.73 13.97
C ILE A 74 11.03 -31.32 12.55
N SER A 75 10.78 -32.62 12.46
CA SER A 75 10.57 -33.28 11.17
C SER A 75 9.10 -33.14 10.74
N GLY A 76 8.87 -32.56 9.56
CA GLY A 76 7.69 -32.90 8.74
C GLY A 76 6.76 -31.75 8.39
N VAL A 77 7.17 -30.91 7.42
CA VAL A 77 6.59 -30.83 6.06
C VAL A 77 7.64 -30.07 5.22
N ASN A 78 8.50 -30.80 4.48
CA ASN A 78 9.36 -30.14 3.51
C ASN A 78 8.50 -29.62 2.36
N PRO A 79 8.54 -28.32 2.04
CA PRO A 79 8.02 -27.85 0.77
C PRO A 79 8.81 -28.57 -0.34
N LYS A 80 8.15 -29.45 -1.10
CA LYS A 80 8.78 -30.07 -2.27
C LYS A 80 8.94 -28.99 -3.34
N TYR A 81 10.18 -28.62 -3.63
CA TYR A 81 10.48 -27.71 -4.71
C TYR A 81 10.75 -28.51 -5.99
N ASP A 82 10.20 -28.05 -7.12
CA ASP A 82 10.42 -28.67 -8.45
C ASP A 82 11.77 -28.25 -9.08
N ILE A 83 12.67 -27.70 -8.27
CA ILE A 83 14.00 -27.22 -8.65
C ILE A 83 15.04 -27.72 -7.64
N SER A 84 16.17 -28.23 -8.11
CA SER A 84 17.27 -28.72 -7.27
C SER A 84 18.29 -27.65 -6.89
N SER A 85 18.21 -26.45 -7.49
CA SER A 85 19.03 -25.31 -7.14
C SER A 85 18.38 -23.98 -7.53
N GLN A 86 18.75 -22.91 -6.83
CA GLN A 86 18.31 -21.54 -7.10
C GLN A 86 19.51 -20.63 -7.34
N SER A 87 19.59 -20.07 -8.55
CA SER A 87 20.61 -19.08 -8.90
C SER A 87 20.13 -17.66 -8.56
N LEU A 88 20.88 -16.94 -7.73
CA LEU A 88 20.56 -15.58 -7.28
C LEU A 88 21.71 -14.62 -7.58
N TYR A 89 21.35 -13.36 -7.86
CA TYR A 89 22.30 -12.25 -7.80
C TYR A 89 22.27 -11.66 -6.39
N MET A 90 23.43 -11.40 -5.82
CA MET A 90 23.62 -10.96 -4.44
C MET A 90 24.41 -9.66 -4.45
N LEU A 91 23.84 -8.63 -3.83
CA LEU A 91 24.45 -7.32 -3.63
C LEU A 91 25.33 -7.34 -2.38
N ASN A 92 26.58 -6.92 -2.54
CA ASN A 92 27.52 -6.72 -1.44
C ASN A 92 27.07 -5.56 -0.54
N PRO A 93 27.18 -5.67 0.79
CA PRO A 93 26.92 -4.55 1.68
C PRO A 93 27.88 -3.41 1.39
N SER A 94 27.40 -2.17 1.54
CA SER A 94 28.25 -1.00 1.43
C SER A 94 29.22 -0.91 2.61
N LYS A 95 30.29 -0.12 2.47
CA LYS A 95 31.24 0.17 3.56
C LYS A 95 30.61 0.81 4.81
N TYR A 96 29.41 1.38 4.68
CA TYR A 96 28.67 2.00 5.78
C TYR A 96 27.74 1.02 6.50
N CYS A 97 27.47 -0.14 5.89
CA CYS A 97 26.67 -1.20 6.48
C CYS A 97 27.57 -2.09 7.35
N LYS A 98 27.31 -2.13 8.67
CA LYS A 98 28.07 -3.01 9.58
C LYS A 98 27.75 -4.49 9.40
N CYS A 99 26.58 -4.81 8.84
CA CYS A 99 26.18 -6.19 8.60
C CYS A 99 26.86 -6.71 7.32
N HIS A 100 27.58 -7.82 7.43
CA HIS A 100 28.35 -8.41 6.32
C HIS A 100 27.48 -9.19 5.32
N GLN A 101 26.23 -9.48 5.68
CA GLN A 101 25.30 -10.25 4.87
C GLN A 101 24.98 -9.55 3.54
N ARG A 102 25.07 -10.30 2.45
CA ARG A 102 24.60 -9.89 1.13
C ARG A 102 23.08 -10.00 1.04
N THR A 103 22.48 -9.11 0.26
CA THR A 103 21.03 -9.16 -0.04
C THR A 103 20.77 -9.55 -1.48
N VAL A 104 19.66 -10.22 -1.76
CA VAL A 104 19.25 -10.53 -3.14
C VAL A 104 19.09 -9.25 -3.95
N TYR A 105 19.70 -9.22 -5.12
CA TYR A 105 19.61 -8.14 -6.10
C TYR A 105 18.66 -8.50 -7.23
N PHE A 106 17.59 -7.73 -7.35
CA PHE A 106 16.59 -7.83 -8.39
C PHE A 106 16.95 -6.87 -9.54
N GLN A 107 17.50 -7.41 -10.62
CA GLN A 107 17.95 -6.62 -11.76
C GLN A 107 16.78 -5.99 -12.55
N SER A 108 16.93 -4.70 -12.86
CA SER A 108 16.08 -3.97 -13.80
C SER A 108 16.35 -4.38 -15.24
N PRO A 109 15.35 -4.44 -16.14
CA PRO A 109 15.58 -4.80 -17.55
C PRO A 109 16.58 -3.89 -18.26
N ASP A 110 16.65 -2.62 -17.85
CA ASP A 110 17.43 -1.56 -18.50
C ASP A 110 18.74 -1.22 -17.75
N SER A 111 19.09 -1.94 -16.70
CA SER A 111 20.33 -1.70 -15.94
C SER A 111 21.41 -2.71 -16.33
N GLU A 112 22.57 -2.22 -16.78
CA GLU A 112 23.79 -3.02 -16.77
C GLU A 112 24.10 -3.44 -15.31
N ILE A 113 24.43 -4.72 -15.11
CA ILE A 113 24.84 -5.19 -13.79
C ILE A 113 26.18 -4.53 -13.49
N ASN A 114 26.24 -3.73 -12.43
CA ASN A 114 27.53 -3.35 -11.87
C ASN A 114 28.15 -4.61 -11.23
N THR A 115 29.03 -5.26 -11.98
CA THR A 115 29.65 -6.55 -11.62
C THR A 115 30.67 -6.43 -10.49
N GLU A 116 31.05 -5.22 -10.07
CA GLU A 116 31.98 -5.02 -8.95
C GLU A 116 31.30 -5.26 -7.59
N ASN A 117 30.01 -4.95 -7.47
CA ASN A 117 29.26 -5.04 -6.20
C ASN A 117 28.17 -6.10 -6.19
N VAL A 118 27.92 -6.77 -7.32
CA VAL A 118 26.91 -7.83 -7.45
C VAL A 118 27.59 -9.13 -7.87
N SER A 119 27.37 -10.18 -7.08
CA SER A 119 27.92 -11.52 -7.33
C SER A 119 26.80 -12.54 -7.54
N LYS A 120 27.01 -13.52 -8.41
CA LYS A 120 26.05 -14.61 -8.60
C LYS A 120 26.38 -15.76 -7.65
N ILE A 121 25.37 -16.32 -7.00
CA ILE A 121 25.47 -17.55 -6.20
C ILE A 121 24.52 -18.61 -6.75
N ASN A 122 24.83 -19.88 -6.46
CA ASN A 122 23.91 -20.99 -6.69
C ASN A 122 23.64 -21.67 -5.35
N ILE A 123 22.39 -21.65 -4.90
CA ILE A 123 21.96 -22.30 -3.66
C ILE A 123 21.46 -23.69 -4.03
N GLU A 124 22.02 -24.74 -3.43
CA GLU A 124 21.60 -26.13 -3.65
C GLU A 124 20.74 -26.67 -2.50
N SER A 125 20.91 -26.14 -1.29
CA SER A 125 20.08 -26.52 -0.14
C SER A 125 18.76 -25.75 -0.14
N GLU A 126 17.65 -26.49 -0.26
CA GLU A 126 16.28 -25.97 -0.29
C GLU A 126 15.92 -25.11 0.92
N GLU A 127 16.59 -25.33 2.06
CA GLU A 127 16.34 -24.57 3.28
C GLU A 127 16.67 -23.08 3.15
N TYR A 128 17.57 -22.71 2.22
CA TYR A 128 18.00 -21.33 2.01
C TYR A 128 17.35 -20.68 0.78
N PHE A 129 16.43 -21.39 0.10
CA PHE A 129 15.77 -20.84 -1.07
C PHE A 129 14.99 -19.58 -0.71
N VAL A 130 15.14 -18.55 -1.55
CA VAL A 130 14.44 -17.29 -1.40
C VAL A 130 13.05 -17.41 -2.01
N ASN A 131 12.05 -17.46 -1.14
CA ASN A 131 10.67 -17.76 -1.51
C ASN A 131 9.74 -16.58 -1.20
N ALA A 132 8.69 -16.45 -2.00
CA ALA A 132 7.62 -15.48 -1.78
C ALA A 132 6.25 -16.15 -1.85
N TYR A 133 5.33 -15.71 -1.00
CA TYR A 133 3.92 -16.02 -1.12
C TYR A 133 3.19 -14.84 -1.71
N THR A 134 2.36 -15.08 -2.73
CA THR A 134 1.39 -14.10 -3.22
C THR A 134 0.02 -14.73 -3.40
N ASN A 135 -1.01 -14.02 -2.96
CA ASN A 135 -2.39 -14.30 -3.35
C ASN A 135 -2.95 -13.24 -4.31
N LYS A 136 -2.12 -12.26 -4.72
CA LYS A 136 -2.54 -11.17 -5.60
C LYS A 136 -2.46 -11.61 -7.05
N SER A 137 -3.62 -11.83 -7.67
CA SER A 137 -3.72 -12.13 -9.10
C SER A 137 -3.10 -11.01 -9.94
N GLY A 138 -2.23 -11.36 -10.90
CA GLY A 138 -1.67 -10.41 -11.87
C GLY A 138 -0.45 -9.61 -11.39
N LEU A 139 0.03 -9.81 -10.17
CA LEU A 139 1.36 -9.35 -9.79
C LEU A 139 2.41 -10.17 -10.54
N ARG A 140 3.23 -9.52 -11.36
CA ARG A 140 4.41 -10.16 -11.94
C ARG A 140 5.46 -10.26 -10.84
N ILE A 141 5.62 -11.47 -10.30
CA ILE A 141 6.69 -11.75 -9.36
C ILE A 141 7.99 -11.84 -10.14
N PRO A 142 9.10 -11.22 -9.66
CA PRO A 142 10.41 -11.38 -10.27
C PRO A 142 10.74 -12.87 -10.44
N ARG A 143 11.29 -13.24 -11.61
CA ARG A 143 11.63 -14.64 -11.96
C ARG A 143 12.51 -15.37 -10.95
N TYR A 144 13.16 -14.65 -10.06
CA TYR A 144 14.07 -15.18 -9.05
C TYR A 144 13.37 -15.76 -7.81
N PHE A 145 12.09 -15.46 -7.59
CA PHE A 145 11.35 -16.09 -6.49
C PHE A 145 10.83 -17.46 -6.86
N ASN A 146 10.91 -18.38 -5.91
CA ASN A 146 10.03 -19.52 -5.90
C ASN A 146 8.70 -19.13 -5.22
N ILE A 147 7.58 -19.41 -5.89
CA ILE A 147 6.25 -19.16 -5.31
C ILE A 147 5.81 -20.46 -4.65
N THR A 148 5.52 -20.40 -3.36
CA THR A 148 5.08 -21.55 -2.58
C THR A 148 3.83 -21.21 -1.78
N ASP A 149 2.94 -22.19 -1.64
CA ASP A 149 1.78 -22.12 -0.75
C ASP A 149 2.14 -22.43 0.71
N SER A 150 3.37 -22.90 0.97
CA SER A 150 3.87 -23.14 2.33
C SER A 150 4.12 -21.81 3.05
N THR A 151 3.51 -21.64 4.22
CA THR A 151 3.67 -20.42 5.04
C THR A 151 4.89 -20.45 5.95
N LEU A 152 5.57 -21.58 6.06
CA LEU A 152 6.67 -21.84 7.00
C LEU A 152 8.06 -21.56 6.39
N ALA A 153 8.17 -21.41 5.07
CA ALA A 153 9.45 -21.28 4.35
C ALA A 153 9.46 -20.08 3.39
N LEU A 154 9.27 -18.87 3.92
CA LEU A 154 9.05 -17.65 3.12
C LEU A 154 9.95 -16.52 3.57
N ASN A 155 10.64 -15.88 2.63
CA ASN A 155 11.35 -14.61 2.86
C ASN A 155 10.40 -13.43 2.70
N VAL A 156 9.39 -13.56 1.83
CA VAL A 156 8.43 -12.47 1.56
C VAL A 156 6.98 -12.96 1.65
N TYR A 157 6.21 -12.30 2.50
CA TYR A 157 4.76 -12.39 2.51
C TYR A 157 4.19 -11.21 1.73
N TRP A 158 3.76 -11.45 0.48
CA TRP A 158 3.11 -10.47 -0.37
C TRP A 158 1.61 -10.71 -0.47
N LYS A 159 0.84 -10.23 0.51
CA LYS A 159 -0.61 -10.42 0.56
C LYS A 159 -1.35 -9.23 -0.05
N GLU A 160 -2.51 -9.47 -0.66
CA GLU A 160 -3.42 -8.40 -1.10
C GLU A 160 -4.11 -7.72 0.08
N LEU A 161 -4.50 -8.48 1.10
CA LEU A 161 -5.11 -7.96 2.32
C LEU A 161 -4.33 -8.46 3.54
N SER A 162 -4.17 -7.56 4.52
CA SER A 162 -3.59 -7.91 5.81
C SER A 162 -4.41 -8.98 6.52
N ASN A 163 -3.72 -10.00 7.04
CA ASN A 163 -4.26 -10.96 7.99
C ASN A 163 -3.26 -11.11 9.13
N ASN A 164 -3.70 -10.81 10.35
CA ASN A 164 -2.87 -10.76 11.54
C ASN A 164 -2.44 -12.15 12.04
N LEU A 165 -3.08 -13.23 11.56
CA LEU A 165 -2.85 -14.61 12.02
C LEU A 165 -1.39 -15.09 11.91
N HIS A 166 -0.54 -14.41 11.14
CA HIS A 166 0.85 -14.82 10.93
C HIS A 166 1.89 -13.82 11.44
N LEU A 167 1.49 -12.65 11.95
CA LEU A 167 2.43 -11.58 12.29
C LEU A 167 3.33 -11.93 13.48
N ASN A 168 2.82 -12.69 14.45
CA ASN A 168 3.56 -13.04 15.67
C ASN A 168 4.72 -14.04 15.44
N ASN A 169 4.81 -14.63 14.25
CA ASN A 169 5.78 -15.67 13.91
C ASN A 169 6.77 -15.24 12.82
N ILE A 170 6.79 -13.95 12.47
CA ILE A 170 7.71 -13.42 11.46
C ILE A 170 9.07 -13.16 12.12
N ASN A 171 10.13 -13.77 11.58
CA ASN A 171 11.50 -13.52 12.02
C ASN A 171 12.10 -12.28 11.32
N LYS A 172 13.30 -11.83 11.76
CA LYS A 172 13.96 -10.62 11.24
C LYS A 172 14.36 -10.67 9.75
N TYR A 173 14.52 -11.87 9.18
CA TYR A 173 14.86 -12.09 7.77
C TYR A 173 13.63 -12.18 6.86
N GLN A 174 12.44 -12.29 7.45
CA GLN A 174 11.18 -12.31 6.74
C GLN A 174 10.63 -10.90 6.58
N LYS A 175 10.04 -10.61 5.41
CA LYS A 175 9.44 -9.32 5.06
C LYS A 175 7.94 -9.45 4.82
N TYR A 176 7.17 -8.50 5.33
CA TYR A 176 5.71 -8.46 5.23
C TYR A 176 5.25 -7.17 4.55
N ASN A 177 4.44 -7.29 3.50
CA ASN A 177 4.09 -6.18 2.62
C ASN A 177 2.95 -5.25 3.12
N HIS A 178 2.69 -5.22 4.44
CA HIS A 178 1.76 -4.25 5.04
C HIS A 178 2.32 -3.65 6.33
N MET A 179 2.03 -2.37 6.55
CA MET A 179 2.10 -1.77 7.88
C MET A 179 0.98 -2.35 8.76
N LEU A 180 1.16 -2.34 10.08
CA LEU A 180 0.28 -3.06 11.02
C LEU A 180 -1.14 -2.49 11.03
N LYS A 181 -1.27 -1.16 10.91
CA LYS A 181 -2.55 -0.45 10.93
C LYS A 181 -2.71 0.46 9.71
N TYR A 182 -2.22 0.07 8.53
CA TYR A 182 -2.32 0.85 7.29
C TYR A 182 -3.75 1.33 6.93
N LYS A 183 -4.79 0.64 7.43
CA LYS A 183 -6.19 1.08 7.28
C LYS A 183 -6.49 2.40 7.98
N GLN A 184 -5.65 2.85 8.91
CA GLN A 184 -5.67 4.19 9.51
C GLN A 184 -5.29 5.28 8.50
N LEU A 185 -4.53 4.94 7.46
CA LEU A 185 -4.23 5.80 6.30
C LEU A 185 -5.24 5.59 5.17
N SER A 186 -5.56 4.34 4.85
CA SER A 186 -6.31 4.04 3.63
C SER A 186 -7.83 4.16 3.79
N ASN A 187 -8.36 4.15 5.01
CA ASN A 187 -9.76 4.47 5.26
C ASN A 187 -9.91 5.99 5.38
N LYS A 188 -10.72 6.58 4.51
CA LYS A 188 -10.93 8.03 4.43
C LYS A 188 -11.36 8.66 5.77
N LYS A 189 -12.22 7.98 6.53
CA LYS A 189 -12.67 8.48 7.84
C LYS A 189 -11.52 8.43 8.85
N HIS A 190 -10.90 7.28 9.04
CA HIS A 190 -9.83 7.12 10.02
C HIS A 190 -8.66 8.08 9.73
N PHE A 191 -8.28 8.20 8.46
CA PHE A 191 -7.19 9.08 8.09
C PHE A 191 -7.51 10.54 8.39
N TYR A 192 -8.71 11.00 8.07
CA TYR A 192 -9.12 12.36 8.39
C TYR A 192 -9.20 12.62 9.90
N ASP A 193 -9.67 11.64 10.68
CA ASP A 193 -9.70 11.75 12.14
C ASP A 193 -8.28 11.87 12.73
N ASN A 194 -7.32 11.07 12.24
CA ASN A 194 -5.91 11.16 12.63
C ASN A 194 -5.25 12.48 12.19
N TYR A 195 -5.48 12.90 10.93
CA TYR A 195 -5.05 14.20 10.42
C TYR A 195 -5.56 15.36 11.27
N ASN A 196 -6.82 15.30 11.73
CA ASN A 196 -7.42 16.36 12.54
C ASN A 196 -6.78 16.51 13.93
N VAL A 197 -6.20 15.45 14.50
CA VAL A 197 -5.43 15.55 15.75
C VAL A 197 -4.26 16.51 15.56
N LEU A 198 -3.48 16.33 14.49
CA LEU A 198 -2.33 17.20 14.20
C LEU A 198 -2.75 18.54 13.61
N LYS A 199 -3.81 18.64 12.82
CA LYS A 199 -4.37 19.92 12.36
C LYS A 199 -4.79 20.85 13.50
N LYS A 200 -5.33 20.30 14.60
CA LYS A 200 -5.66 21.10 15.78
C LYS A 200 -4.41 21.66 16.47
N LYS A 201 -3.32 20.89 16.52
CA LYS A 201 -2.04 21.30 17.14
C LYS A 201 -1.24 22.24 16.22
N PHE A 202 -1.25 21.98 14.91
CA PHE A 202 -0.42 22.64 13.89
C PHE A 202 -1.26 23.09 12.69
N PRO A 203 -2.21 24.03 12.87
CA PRO A 203 -3.18 24.39 11.82
C PRO A 203 -2.54 25.04 10.57
N LYS A 204 -1.35 25.61 10.70
CA LYS A 204 -0.60 26.19 9.57
C LYS A 204 0.14 25.13 8.75
N ASP A 205 0.54 24.02 9.36
CA ASP A 205 1.32 22.96 8.72
C ASP A 205 0.44 21.82 8.19
N TYR A 206 -0.66 21.53 8.89
CA TYR A 206 -1.65 20.50 8.52
C TYR A 206 -2.87 21.18 7.87
N ASN A 207 -2.64 21.74 6.68
CA ASN A 207 -3.65 22.42 5.86
C ASN A 207 -3.74 21.86 4.42
N TYR A 208 -3.17 20.68 4.19
CA TYR A 208 -3.00 20.05 2.89
C TYR A 208 -4.16 19.10 2.49
N MET A 209 -5.13 18.87 3.38
CA MET A 209 -6.37 18.18 3.03
C MET A 209 -7.54 19.17 2.93
N PRO A 210 -8.43 19.03 1.93
CA PRO A 210 -9.67 19.80 1.90
C PRO A 210 -10.49 19.56 3.16
N ASN A 211 -11.19 20.59 3.64
CA ASN A 211 -12.09 20.47 4.79
C ASN A 211 -13.07 19.33 4.56
N THR A 212 -13.20 18.44 5.53
CA THR A 212 -13.96 17.21 5.41
C THR A 212 -14.76 16.99 6.69
N TYR A 213 -15.93 16.38 6.57
CA TYR A 213 -16.72 15.92 7.69
C TYR A 213 -16.85 14.40 7.61
N THR A 214 -16.49 13.74 8.70
CA THR A 214 -16.66 12.28 8.88
C THR A 214 -17.80 11.95 9.84
N SER A 215 -18.40 12.96 10.47
CA SER A 215 -19.53 12.87 11.38
C SER A 215 -20.76 13.54 10.75
N LEU A 216 -21.86 12.80 10.65
CA LEU A 216 -23.12 13.31 10.10
C LEU A 216 -23.71 14.42 10.98
N GLU A 217 -23.61 14.28 12.30
CA GLU A 217 -24.18 15.24 13.25
C GLU A 217 -23.45 16.58 13.21
N GLU A 218 -22.12 16.55 13.17
CA GLU A 218 -21.28 17.75 13.04
C GLU A 218 -21.55 18.43 11.70
N PHE A 219 -21.58 17.67 10.61
CA PHE A 219 -21.91 18.17 9.28
C PHE A 219 -23.30 18.83 9.24
N LYS A 220 -24.35 18.15 9.72
CA LYS A 220 -25.71 18.70 9.69
C LYS A 220 -25.86 19.95 10.55
N LYS A 221 -25.09 20.07 11.64
CA LYS A 221 -25.08 21.27 12.48
C LYS A 221 -24.55 22.47 11.71
N ASP A 222 -23.43 22.30 11.00
CA ASP A 222 -22.72 23.41 10.35
C ASP A 222 -23.30 23.76 8.97
N PHE A 223 -24.10 22.86 8.37
CA PHE A 223 -24.62 22.99 6.99
C PHE A 223 -26.13 23.21 6.90
N LYS A 224 -26.85 23.55 7.97
CA LYS A 224 -28.32 23.71 7.95
C LYS A 224 -28.82 24.62 6.82
N ASP A 225 -28.10 25.72 6.56
CA ASP A 225 -28.44 26.72 5.54
C ASP A 225 -27.59 26.60 4.27
N TYR A 226 -27.00 25.42 4.03
CA TYR A 226 -26.16 25.19 2.88
C TYR A 226 -26.90 25.43 1.57
N LYS A 227 -26.30 26.25 0.71
CA LYS A 227 -26.72 26.47 -0.67
C LYS A 227 -25.56 26.20 -1.61
N VAL A 228 -25.86 25.48 -2.68
CA VAL A 228 -24.90 25.24 -3.77
C VAL A 228 -24.59 26.57 -4.45
N SER A 229 -23.30 26.88 -4.57
CA SER A 229 -22.81 28.01 -5.35
C SER A 229 -21.44 27.67 -5.94
N LYS A 230 -20.94 28.47 -6.89
CA LYS A 230 -19.62 28.22 -7.52
C LYS A 230 -18.49 28.21 -6.48
N ASP A 231 -18.60 29.05 -5.45
CA ASP A 231 -17.61 29.15 -4.37
C ASP A 231 -17.87 28.18 -3.21
N ASN A 232 -19.05 27.56 -3.18
CA ASN A 232 -19.47 26.66 -2.13
C ASN A 232 -19.91 25.28 -2.63
N LEU A 233 -18.95 24.52 -3.18
CA LEU A 233 -19.16 23.14 -3.62
C LEU A 233 -18.55 22.13 -2.66
N TRP A 234 -19.28 21.05 -2.40
CA TRP A 234 -18.87 19.92 -1.58
C TRP A 234 -19.22 18.61 -2.28
N LEU A 235 -18.42 17.58 -2.08
CA LEU A 235 -18.64 16.23 -2.56
C LEU A 235 -19.11 15.32 -1.43
N VAL A 236 -20.10 14.48 -1.71
CA VAL A 236 -20.50 13.36 -0.87
C VAL A 236 -19.81 12.10 -1.40
N LYS A 237 -19.05 11.42 -0.54
CA LYS A 237 -18.30 10.21 -0.84
C LYS A 237 -18.75 9.07 0.09
N PRO A 238 -19.26 7.94 -0.42
CA PRO A 238 -19.60 6.81 0.44
C PRO A 238 -18.33 6.16 1.04
N ASN A 239 -18.35 5.79 2.34
CA ASN A 239 -17.16 5.34 3.09
C ASN A 239 -16.46 4.10 2.50
N PHE A 240 -17.23 3.19 1.91
CA PHE A 240 -16.75 1.89 1.43
C PHE A 240 -16.80 1.77 -0.09
N SER A 241 -16.99 2.88 -0.80
CA SER A 241 -16.99 2.89 -2.25
C SER A 241 -15.58 3.14 -2.80
N THR A 242 -15.30 2.48 -3.91
CA THR A 242 -14.05 2.60 -4.68
C THR A 242 -14.36 3.00 -6.13
N TYR A 243 -13.34 3.32 -6.91
CA TYR A 243 -13.45 3.62 -8.35
C TYR A 243 -14.38 4.80 -8.71
N GLY A 244 -14.56 5.75 -7.79
CA GLY A 244 -15.41 6.92 -7.98
C GLY A 244 -16.92 6.63 -7.93
N ILE A 245 -17.34 5.41 -7.57
CA ILE A 245 -18.75 5.02 -7.60
C ILE A 245 -19.52 5.76 -6.49
N GLY A 246 -20.65 6.38 -6.86
CA GLY A 246 -21.53 7.07 -5.91
C GLY A 246 -21.04 8.44 -5.44
N ILE A 247 -19.88 8.93 -5.89
CA ILE A 247 -19.43 10.29 -5.62
C ILE A 247 -20.30 11.28 -6.39
N HIS A 248 -20.85 12.27 -5.69
CA HIS A 248 -21.68 13.31 -6.28
C HIS A 248 -21.56 14.62 -5.50
N PHE A 249 -21.97 15.73 -6.11
CA PHE A 249 -22.03 17.00 -5.40
C PHE A 249 -23.15 17.02 -4.37
N LEU A 250 -22.88 17.62 -3.21
CA LEU A 250 -23.88 17.89 -2.19
C LEU A 250 -24.89 18.91 -2.75
N LYS A 251 -26.13 18.46 -2.93
CA LYS A 251 -27.27 19.31 -3.32
C LYS A 251 -28.27 19.50 -2.17
N ASP A 252 -28.38 18.52 -1.29
CA ASP A 252 -29.32 18.49 -0.17
C ASP A 252 -28.67 17.81 1.04
N VAL A 253 -28.57 18.56 2.13
CA VAL A 253 -27.95 18.13 3.41
C VAL A 253 -28.70 16.97 4.03
N ASN A 254 -30.02 16.87 3.81
CA ASN A 254 -30.85 15.81 4.37
C ASN A 254 -30.64 14.46 3.68
N LYS A 255 -30.05 14.44 2.47
CA LYS A 255 -29.76 13.21 1.72
C LYS A 255 -28.42 12.57 2.09
N VAL A 256 -27.59 13.24 2.87
CA VAL A 256 -26.32 12.69 3.37
C VAL A 256 -26.62 11.62 4.41
N ARG A 257 -26.04 10.42 4.22
CA ARG A 257 -26.31 9.25 5.05
C ARG A 257 -25.25 9.08 6.12
N ARG A 258 -25.57 8.32 7.16
CA ARG A 258 -24.59 7.93 8.18
C ARG A 258 -23.47 7.13 7.52
N GLY A 259 -22.24 7.56 7.74
CA GLY A 259 -21.04 6.96 7.15
C GLY A 259 -20.58 7.65 5.87
N ASP A 260 -21.39 8.48 5.21
CA ASP A 260 -20.90 9.30 4.11
C ASP A 260 -19.86 10.31 4.62
N ILE A 261 -18.90 10.61 3.75
CA ILE A 261 -17.88 11.61 3.98
C ILE A 261 -18.19 12.81 3.09
N VAL A 262 -18.27 13.99 3.70
CA VAL A 262 -18.55 15.23 2.97
C VAL A 262 -17.29 16.09 2.91
N THR A 263 -16.74 16.28 1.72
CA THR A 263 -15.43 16.95 1.52
C THR A 263 -15.59 18.18 0.64
N LYS A 264 -14.95 19.28 1.02
CA LYS A 264 -14.89 20.51 0.23
C LYS A 264 -14.30 20.20 -1.13
N TYR A 265 -14.98 20.65 -2.19
CA TYR A 265 -14.52 20.45 -3.55
C TYR A 265 -13.40 21.45 -3.89
N VAL A 266 -12.30 20.97 -4.47
CA VAL A 266 -11.25 21.83 -5.03
C VAL A 266 -11.78 22.37 -6.36
N SER A 267 -12.39 23.56 -6.30
CA SER A 267 -13.12 24.19 -7.42
C SER A 267 -12.22 24.83 -8.46
N ASN A 268 -11.02 25.24 -8.07
CA ASN A 268 -10.04 25.90 -8.94
C ASN A 268 -8.78 25.04 -9.12
N PRO A 269 -8.88 23.83 -9.71
CA PRO A 269 -7.72 22.98 -9.97
C PRO A 269 -6.83 23.61 -11.04
N LEU A 270 -5.53 23.31 -11.00
CA LEU A 270 -4.68 23.47 -12.17
C LEU A 270 -5.20 22.56 -13.29
N LEU A 271 -5.14 23.01 -14.54
CA LEU A 271 -5.69 22.28 -15.68
C LEU A 271 -4.60 21.88 -16.67
N ILE A 272 -4.82 20.77 -17.37
CA ILE A 272 -4.01 20.39 -18.55
C ILE A 272 -4.93 20.36 -19.75
N ASN A 273 -4.70 21.24 -20.72
CA ASN A 273 -5.55 21.37 -21.92
C ASN A 273 -7.05 21.50 -21.57
N ASN A 274 -7.37 22.40 -20.63
CA ASN A 274 -8.71 22.58 -20.05
C ASN A 274 -9.31 21.36 -19.33
N LYS A 275 -8.54 20.29 -19.07
CA LYS A 275 -9.01 19.12 -18.32
C LYS A 275 -8.51 19.17 -16.89
N LYS A 276 -9.38 18.78 -15.96
CA LYS A 276 -8.99 18.50 -14.57
C LYS A 276 -8.09 17.27 -14.53
N PHE A 277 -7.13 17.24 -13.61
CA PHE A 277 -6.30 16.06 -13.38
C PHE A 277 -5.99 15.86 -11.89
N ASP A 278 -5.55 14.66 -11.56
CA ASP A 278 -4.91 14.34 -10.27
C ASP A 278 -3.64 13.52 -10.51
N PHE A 279 -2.68 13.60 -9.60
CA PHE A 279 -1.52 12.73 -9.59
C PHE A 279 -1.82 11.43 -8.84
N ARG A 280 -1.53 10.31 -9.49
CA ARG A 280 -1.27 9.02 -8.84
C ARG A 280 0.20 8.95 -8.47
N ILE A 281 0.46 8.96 -7.16
CA ILE A 281 1.81 8.94 -6.58
C ILE A 281 2.04 7.63 -5.84
N TYR A 282 3.18 6.99 -6.07
CA TYR A 282 3.55 5.78 -5.33
C TYR A 282 4.53 6.13 -4.21
N VAL A 283 4.19 5.70 -2.98
CA VAL A 283 5.02 5.92 -1.79
C VAL A 283 5.26 4.58 -1.12
N LEU A 284 6.53 4.22 -0.94
CA LEU A 284 6.95 3.04 -0.19
C LEU A 284 7.31 3.47 1.24
N VAL A 285 6.77 2.76 2.22
CA VAL A 285 7.17 2.87 3.63
C VAL A 285 7.79 1.56 4.06
N THR A 286 8.98 1.56 4.65
CA THR A 286 9.77 0.36 5.03
C THR A 286 9.97 0.25 6.54
N GLY A 287 9.09 0.92 7.29
CA GLY A 287 9.08 0.94 8.74
C GLY A 287 8.44 2.20 9.27
N HIS A 288 7.92 2.13 10.50
CA HIS A 288 7.39 3.24 11.28
C HIS A 288 8.21 3.49 12.55
N ASP A 289 9.13 2.58 12.89
CA ASP A 289 10.02 2.66 14.04
C ASP A 289 11.41 2.04 13.73
N PRO A 290 12.31 2.76 13.05
CA PRO A 290 12.18 4.15 12.64
C PRO A 290 11.32 4.35 11.37
N LEU A 291 10.67 5.52 11.25
CA LEU A 291 9.84 5.85 10.09
C LEU A 291 10.70 6.15 8.87
N LYS A 292 10.51 5.39 7.79
CA LYS A 292 11.25 5.53 6.52
C LYS A 292 10.30 5.60 5.34
N ILE A 293 10.42 6.65 4.53
CA ILE A 293 9.48 6.98 3.47
C ILE A 293 10.24 7.25 2.18
N TYR A 294 9.82 6.57 1.13
CA TYR A 294 10.38 6.65 -0.21
C TYR A 294 9.32 7.06 -1.21
N LEU A 295 9.60 8.08 -2.01
CA LEU A 295 8.75 8.57 -3.07
C LEU A 295 9.22 8.01 -4.41
N ASN A 296 8.31 7.38 -5.16
CA ASN A 296 8.64 6.92 -6.50
C ASN A 296 8.58 8.08 -7.51
N GLU A 297 9.58 8.21 -8.37
CA GLU A 297 9.64 9.25 -9.40
C GLU A 297 8.73 8.96 -10.60
N GLN A 298 8.34 7.70 -10.83
CA GLN A 298 7.48 7.28 -11.92
C GLN A 298 5.99 7.39 -11.54
N CYS A 299 5.61 8.59 -11.09
CA CYS A 299 4.23 9.00 -10.91
C CYS A 299 3.57 9.36 -12.25
N PHE A 300 2.24 9.44 -12.28
CA PHE A 300 1.51 9.87 -13.47
C PHE A 300 0.28 10.69 -13.12
N ALA A 301 -0.16 11.55 -14.04
CA ALA A 301 -1.41 12.27 -13.94
C ALA A 301 -2.54 11.46 -14.59
N ARG A 302 -3.70 11.48 -13.96
CA ARG A 302 -4.97 10.97 -14.52
C ARG A 302 -5.84 12.15 -14.90
N LEU A 303 -6.21 12.24 -16.17
CA LEU A 303 -6.95 13.36 -16.73
C LEU A 303 -8.43 13.03 -16.83
N ALA A 304 -9.25 14.04 -16.58
CA ALA A 304 -10.64 14.09 -16.99
C ALA A 304 -10.74 14.08 -18.53
N THR A 305 -11.83 13.54 -19.06
CA THR A 305 -12.03 13.41 -20.51
C THR A 305 -12.91 14.54 -21.08
N ALA A 306 -13.70 15.22 -20.24
CA ALA A 306 -14.46 16.41 -20.62
C ALA A 306 -13.80 17.70 -20.12
N ASP A 307 -14.04 18.81 -20.82
CA ASP A 307 -13.51 20.13 -20.42
C ASP A 307 -14.03 20.53 -19.05
N TYR A 308 -13.16 21.16 -18.28
CA TYR A 308 -13.45 21.57 -16.93
C TYR A 308 -14.17 22.91 -16.92
N ASP A 309 -15.36 22.91 -16.34
CA ASP A 309 -16.12 24.10 -16.01
C ASP A 309 -16.95 23.84 -14.74
N ILE A 310 -17.36 24.92 -14.07
CA ILE A 310 -18.34 24.86 -12.99
C ILE A 310 -19.65 25.44 -13.49
N ASP A 311 -20.49 24.55 -14.04
CA ASP A 311 -21.89 24.82 -14.30
C ASP A 311 -22.75 24.24 -13.17
N ILE A 312 -23.33 25.12 -12.34
CA ILE A 312 -24.20 24.72 -11.22
C ILE A 312 -25.40 23.90 -11.71
N ASN A 313 -25.86 24.14 -12.95
CA ASN A 313 -26.99 23.42 -13.53
C ASN A 313 -26.59 22.03 -14.07
N ASN A 314 -25.29 21.76 -14.23
CA ASN A 314 -24.76 20.52 -14.79
C ASN A 314 -23.54 20.00 -14.01
N LEU A 315 -23.71 19.86 -12.69
CA LEU A 315 -22.69 19.26 -11.80
C LEU A 315 -22.61 17.73 -11.90
N ASP A 316 -23.59 17.08 -12.55
CA ASP A 316 -23.70 15.61 -12.58
C ASP A 316 -22.79 14.96 -13.62
N ASN A 317 -22.18 15.74 -14.51
CA ASN A 317 -21.21 15.23 -15.47
C ASN A 317 -19.88 14.87 -14.78
N THR A 318 -19.77 13.61 -14.38
CA THR A 318 -18.58 13.06 -13.73
C THR A 318 -17.32 13.06 -14.61
N PHE A 319 -17.44 13.15 -15.93
CA PHE A 319 -16.29 13.11 -16.86
C PHE A 319 -15.43 14.37 -16.84
N LYS A 320 -15.91 15.46 -16.24
CA LYS A 320 -15.13 16.71 -15.99
C LYS A 320 -14.70 16.88 -14.53
N HIS A 321 -15.41 16.28 -13.58
CA HIS A 321 -15.19 16.52 -12.15
C HIS A 321 -14.42 15.41 -11.42
N LEU A 322 -14.46 14.18 -11.96
CA LEU A 322 -13.72 13.03 -11.46
C LEU A 322 -12.63 12.64 -12.46
N THR A 323 -11.58 11.99 -11.99
CA THR A 323 -10.39 11.62 -12.78
C THR A 323 -10.08 10.12 -12.69
N ASN A 324 -10.88 9.36 -11.93
CA ASN A 324 -10.71 7.91 -11.82
C ASN A 324 -10.82 7.24 -13.19
N ILE A 325 -9.82 6.44 -13.55
CA ILE A 325 -9.75 5.71 -14.84
C ILE A 325 -11.03 4.93 -15.12
N HIS A 326 -11.61 4.26 -14.12
CA HIS A 326 -12.87 3.51 -14.27
C HIS A 326 -14.06 4.39 -14.67
N VAL A 327 -14.10 5.65 -14.22
CA VAL A 327 -15.11 6.62 -14.66
C VAL A 327 -14.77 7.07 -16.07
N GLN A 328 -13.55 7.53 -16.31
CA GLN A 328 -13.13 8.11 -17.60
C GLN A 328 -13.23 7.14 -18.78
N ARG A 329 -12.94 5.86 -18.58
CA ARG A 329 -13.07 4.81 -19.61
C ARG A 329 -14.51 4.61 -20.12
N LYS A 330 -15.51 5.11 -19.40
CA LYS A 330 -16.92 5.03 -19.82
C LYS A 330 -17.32 6.17 -20.76
N ASN A 331 -16.50 7.22 -20.88
CA ASN A 331 -16.74 8.28 -21.83
C ASN A 331 -16.35 7.83 -23.25
N LYS A 332 -17.33 7.32 -24.01
CA LYS A 332 -17.12 6.83 -25.37
C LYS A 332 -16.86 7.94 -26.39
N GLU A 333 -17.14 9.19 -26.04
CA GLU A 333 -17.00 10.35 -26.93
C GLU A 333 -15.55 10.85 -26.98
N SER A 334 -14.74 10.55 -25.96
CA SER A 334 -13.32 10.91 -25.93
C SER A 334 -12.44 9.77 -26.43
N LYS A 335 -11.53 10.10 -27.35
CA LYS A 335 -10.41 9.23 -27.76
C LYS A 335 -9.07 9.63 -27.14
N ALA A 336 -9.05 10.71 -26.35
CA ALA A 336 -7.84 11.21 -25.73
C ALA A 336 -7.34 10.27 -24.63
N SER A 337 -6.02 10.15 -24.50
CA SER A 337 -5.43 9.49 -23.33
C SER A 337 -5.88 10.20 -22.05
N TYR A 338 -6.29 9.42 -21.06
CA TYR A 338 -6.61 9.90 -19.72
C TYR A 338 -5.43 9.69 -18.75
N VAL A 339 -4.25 9.32 -19.25
CA VAL A 339 -3.00 9.21 -18.49
C VAL A 339 -1.92 10.05 -19.15
N MET A 340 -1.16 10.79 -18.36
CA MET A 340 -0.02 11.58 -18.78
C MET A 340 1.16 11.31 -17.82
N THR A 341 2.35 11.14 -18.38
CA THR A 341 3.58 10.91 -17.59
C THR A 341 3.97 12.16 -16.80
N LEU A 342 4.76 11.99 -15.74
CA LEU A 342 5.23 13.12 -14.95
C LEU A 342 6.03 14.14 -15.78
N ASP A 343 6.84 13.69 -16.74
CA ASP A 343 7.67 14.58 -17.56
C ASP A 343 6.84 15.41 -18.54
N GLU A 344 5.81 14.82 -19.13
CA GLU A 344 4.83 15.56 -19.94
C GLU A 344 4.08 16.61 -19.11
N VAL A 345 3.73 16.27 -17.87
CA VAL A 345 3.09 17.23 -16.94
C VAL A 345 4.04 18.36 -16.57
N LYS A 346 5.30 18.06 -16.21
CA LYS A 346 6.34 19.07 -15.92
C LYS A 346 6.48 20.06 -17.08
N LYS A 347 6.61 19.52 -18.31
CA LYS A 347 6.71 20.33 -19.53
C LYS A 347 5.48 21.21 -19.71
N HIS A 348 4.28 20.64 -19.60
CA HIS A 348 3.04 21.40 -19.76
C HIS A 348 2.91 22.52 -18.72
N ILE A 349 3.22 22.25 -17.45
CA ILE A 349 3.14 23.23 -16.37
C ILE A 349 4.12 24.38 -16.61
N LYS A 350 5.35 24.06 -17.01
CA LYS A 350 6.37 25.07 -17.30
C LYS A 350 5.97 25.96 -18.48
N GLU A 351 5.48 25.37 -19.57
CA GLU A 351 5.12 26.08 -20.80
C GLU A 351 3.88 26.96 -20.65
N ASN A 352 2.85 26.50 -19.92
CA ASN A 352 1.54 27.16 -19.89
C ASN A 352 1.30 28.03 -18.66
N TYR A 353 2.00 27.77 -17.55
CA TYR A 353 1.81 28.49 -16.29
C TYR A 353 3.08 29.18 -15.78
N ASN A 354 4.24 28.89 -16.38
CA ASN A 354 5.55 29.34 -15.90
C ASN A 354 5.79 29.05 -14.40
N ILE A 355 5.30 27.91 -13.93
CA ILE A 355 5.49 27.42 -12.56
C ILE A 355 6.65 26.42 -12.57
N GLU A 356 7.56 26.53 -11.62
CA GLU A 356 8.59 25.51 -11.38
C GLU A 356 7.97 24.29 -10.71
N PHE A 357 8.07 23.13 -11.35
CA PHE A 357 7.48 21.89 -10.83
C PHE A 357 8.04 21.50 -9.46
N SER A 358 9.28 21.86 -9.17
CA SER A 358 9.94 21.61 -7.89
C SER A 358 9.20 22.25 -6.72
N ASP A 359 8.52 23.39 -6.91
CA ASP A 359 7.76 24.05 -5.84
C ASP A 359 6.46 23.32 -5.51
N ILE A 360 5.77 22.78 -6.52
CA ILE A 360 4.65 21.85 -6.32
C ILE A 360 5.15 20.60 -5.60
N TRP A 361 6.25 20.03 -6.08
CA TRP A 361 6.75 18.74 -5.60
C TRP A 361 7.28 18.81 -4.16
N LYS A 362 7.82 19.95 -3.71
CA LYS A 362 8.13 20.20 -2.29
C LYS A 362 6.88 20.08 -1.42
N GLY A 363 5.76 20.70 -1.82
CA GLY A 363 4.48 20.57 -1.10
C GLY A 363 3.92 19.15 -1.11
N VAL A 364 4.15 18.40 -2.20
CA VAL A 364 3.80 16.97 -2.29
C VAL A 364 4.63 16.13 -1.31
N LYS A 365 5.94 16.31 -1.25
CA LYS A 365 6.80 15.61 -0.28
C LYS A 365 6.38 15.93 1.16
N ASP A 366 6.08 17.20 1.45
CA ASP A 366 5.64 17.66 2.77
C ASP A 366 4.32 17.01 3.21
N LEU A 367 3.28 17.03 2.36
CA LEU A 367 2.02 16.38 2.70
C LEU A 367 2.16 14.87 2.86
N ILE A 368 3.10 14.23 2.14
CA ILE A 368 3.34 12.78 2.26
C ILE A 368 3.88 12.49 3.65
N ILE A 369 4.99 13.12 4.02
CA ILE A 369 5.69 12.87 5.28
C ILE A 369 4.74 13.14 6.46
N LYS A 370 4.06 14.30 6.46
CA LYS A 370 3.08 14.65 7.50
C LYS A 370 1.93 13.66 7.62
N SER A 371 1.49 13.06 6.51
CA SER A 371 0.40 12.07 6.50
C SER A 371 0.80 10.77 7.19
N PHE A 372 2.04 10.30 6.98
CA PHE A 372 2.54 9.10 7.66
C PHE A 372 2.88 9.36 9.13
N ILE A 373 3.35 10.57 9.48
CA ILE A 373 3.51 10.98 10.88
C ILE A 373 2.16 10.99 11.62
N ALA A 374 1.08 11.43 10.98
CA ALA A 374 -0.26 11.51 11.58
C ALA A 374 -0.81 10.16 12.08
N VAL A 375 -0.29 9.03 11.58
CA VAL A 375 -0.69 7.69 12.01
C VAL A 375 0.41 6.97 12.79
N ASN A 376 1.61 7.56 12.92
CA ASN A 376 2.78 6.88 13.48
C ASN A 376 2.51 6.33 14.88
N ARG A 377 1.84 7.09 15.76
CA ARG A 377 1.47 6.60 17.10
C ARG A 377 0.62 5.33 17.09
N VAL A 378 -0.27 5.18 16.10
CA VAL A 378 -1.19 4.03 16.03
C VAL A 378 -0.44 2.80 15.54
N GLU A 379 0.56 2.98 14.67
CA GLU A 379 1.49 1.92 14.28
C GLU A 379 2.38 1.51 15.47
N LEU A 380 2.92 2.46 16.24
CA LEU A 380 3.73 2.18 17.44
C LEU A 380 2.96 1.39 18.51
N GLU A 381 1.69 1.73 18.75
CA GLU A 381 0.80 0.98 19.64
C GLU A 381 0.61 -0.46 19.14
N ALA A 382 0.44 -0.64 17.82
CA ALA A 382 0.31 -1.96 17.22
C ALA A 382 1.61 -2.77 17.28
N GLN A 383 2.78 -2.14 17.13
CA GLN A 383 4.07 -2.81 17.25
C GLN A 383 4.23 -3.46 18.63
N LYS A 384 3.83 -2.75 19.69
CA LYS A 384 3.81 -3.27 21.07
C LYS A 384 2.87 -4.47 21.22
N GLU A 385 1.75 -4.49 20.48
CA GLU A 385 0.78 -5.60 20.46
C GLU A 385 1.32 -6.86 19.76
N PHE A 386 1.99 -6.69 18.61
CA PHE A 386 2.43 -7.82 17.76
C PHE A 386 3.87 -8.28 18.02
N ASN A 387 4.66 -7.55 18.82
CA ASN A 387 6.08 -7.81 19.08
C ASN A 387 6.88 -8.06 17.78
N LEU A 388 6.66 -7.23 16.77
CA LEU A 388 7.24 -7.37 15.44
C LEU A 388 8.21 -6.23 15.15
N ALA A 389 9.40 -6.56 14.66
CA ALA A 389 10.38 -5.55 14.25
C ALA A 389 9.85 -4.72 13.07
N SER A 390 9.83 -3.39 13.20
CA SER A 390 9.33 -2.52 12.14
C SER A 390 10.09 -2.65 10.82
N ASN A 391 11.38 -3.00 10.85
CA ASN A 391 12.20 -3.19 9.65
C ASN A 391 11.84 -4.45 8.84
N SER A 392 10.99 -5.32 9.38
CA SER A 392 10.39 -6.44 8.65
C SER A 392 9.16 -6.03 7.85
N LEU A 393 8.66 -4.80 8.02
CA LEU A 393 7.47 -4.30 7.37
C LEU A 393 7.83 -3.41 6.19
N PHE A 394 7.12 -3.57 5.09
CA PHE A 394 7.15 -2.61 3.99
C PHE A 394 5.75 -2.49 3.39
N GLN A 395 5.37 -1.35 2.83
CA GLN A 395 4.11 -1.22 2.11
C GLN A 395 4.17 -0.14 1.05
N LEU A 396 3.65 -0.49 -0.13
CA LEU A 396 3.43 0.46 -1.21
C LEU A 396 2.04 1.08 -1.10
N PHE A 397 1.98 2.40 -1.00
CA PHE A 397 0.77 3.20 -1.01
C PHE A 397 0.60 3.92 -2.34
N GLY A 398 -0.64 4.10 -2.78
CA GLY A 398 -1.00 4.94 -3.92
C GLY A 398 -1.76 6.18 -3.48
N LEU A 399 -1.15 7.35 -3.55
CA LEU A 399 -1.76 8.61 -3.14
C LEU A 399 -2.38 9.32 -4.34
N ASP A 400 -3.52 9.94 -4.10
CA ASP A 400 -4.23 10.74 -5.09
C ASP A 400 -4.16 12.21 -4.65
N VAL A 401 -3.46 13.03 -5.43
CA VAL A 401 -3.18 14.45 -5.12
C VAL A 401 -3.68 15.35 -6.24
N ILE A 402 -4.45 16.39 -5.89
CA ILE A 402 -4.87 17.44 -6.84
C ILE A 402 -4.03 18.69 -6.58
N VAL A 403 -3.59 19.37 -7.62
CA VAL A 403 -2.94 20.69 -7.50
C VAL A 403 -3.93 21.77 -7.89
N ASP A 404 -4.03 22.83 -7.09
CA ASP A 404 -4.87 23.99 -7.41
C ASP A 404 -4.14 25.00 -8.31
N GLN A 405 -4.88 25.99 -8.82
CA GLN A 405 -4.34 27.04 -9.69
C GLN A 405 -3.23 27.89 -9.04
N ASN A 406 -3.09 27.84 -7.71
CA ASN A 406 -2.02 28.52 -6.97
C ASN A 406 -0.83 27.59 -6.72
N ALA A 407 -0.71 26.49 -7.46
CA ALA A 407 0.32 25.47 -7.31
C ALA A 407 0.30 24.74 -5.95
N LYS A 408 -0.79 24.83 -5.17
CA LYS A 408 -0.88 24.13 -3.88
C LYS A 408 -1.38 22.70 -4.08
N PRO A 409 -0.65 21.68 -3.59
CA PRO A 409 -1.12 20.31 -3.61
C PRO A 409 -2.11 20.02 -2.48
N TRP A 410 -3.11 19.21 -2.79
CA TRP A 410 -4.19 18.78 -1.92
C TRP A 410 -4.29 17.26 -1.92
N LEU A 411 -4.12 16.63 -0.77
CA LEU A 411 -4.29 15.19 -0.62
C LEU A 411 -5.77 14.83 -0.61
N ILE A 412 -6.17 13.92 -1.50
CA ILE A 412 -7.57 13.51 -1.67
C ILE A 412 -7.84 12.15 -1.03
N GLU A 413 -6.96 11.18 -1.26
CA GLU A 413 -7.02 9.85 -0.64
C GLU A 413 -5.66 9.14 -0.67
N ILE A 414 -5.49 8.17 0.23
CA ILE A 414 -4.38 7.23 0.24
C ILE A 414 -4.97 5.83 0.00
N ASN A 415 -4.45 5.12 -1.00
CA ASN A 415 -4.83 3.75 -1.29
C ASN A 415 -3.77 2.80 -0.72
N GLY A 416 -4.17 1.91 0.20
CA GLY A 416 -3.27 0.93 0.80
C GLY A 416 -2.84 -0.19 -0.16
N HIS A 417 -3.62 -0.43 -1.22
CA HIS A 417 -3.38 -1.44 -2.25
C HIS A 417 -3.48 -0.83 -3.64
N PRO A 418 -2.50 -0.04 -4.08
CA PRO A 418 -2.48 0.41 -5.46
C PRO A 418 -2.53 -0.77 -6.44
N SER A 419 -3.23 -0.57 -7.56
CA SER A 419 -3.23 -1.52 -8.67
C SER A 419 -1.83 -1.54 -9.28
N LEU A 420 -1.22 -2.73 -9.31
CA LEU A 420 0.05 -3.01 -9.99
C LEU A 420 -0.15 -3.89 -11.24
N SER A 421 -1.41 -4.11 -11.63
CA SER A 421 -1.80 -5.05 -12.68
C SER A 421 -2.33 -4.36 -13.94
N ASP A 422 -2.29 -3.02 -14.00
CA ASP A 422 -2.77 -2.30 -15.17
C ASP A 422 -1.82 -2.53 -16.35
N LYS A 423 -2.39 -2.96 -17.48
CA LYS A 423 -1.62 -3.29 -18.69
C LYS A 423 -0.91 -2.07 -19.24
N GLU A 424 -1.52 -0.89 -19.13
CA GLU A 424 -0.94 0.39 -19.58
C GLU A 424 0.29 0.78 -18.76
N THR A 425 0.46 0.24 -17.54
CA THR A 425 1.59 0.53 -16.64
C THR A 425 2.40 -0.72 -16.26
N ALA A 426 2.28 -1.82 -17.02
CA ALA A 426 2.82 -3.11 -16.60
C ALA A 426 4.35 -3.15 -16.47
N SER A 427 5.09 -2.46 -17.35
CA SER A 427 6.56 -2.35 -17.27
C SER A 427 7.00 -1.56 -16.03
N LEU A 428 6.35 -0.42 -15.80
CA LEU A 428 6.51 0.39 -14.60
C LEU A 428 6.27 -0.42 -13.33
N ASN A 429 5.19 -1.21 -13.30
CA ASN A 429 4.85 -2.01 -12.12
C ASN A 429 5.87 -3.14 -11.85
N ASP A 430 6.44 -3.77 -12.89
CA ASP A 430 7.51 -4.76 -12.72
C ASP A 430 8.78 -4.14 -12.12
N GLN A 431 9.16 -2.96 -12.62
CA GLN A 431 10.29 -2.21 -12.08
C GLN A 431 10.07 -1.81 -10.62
N ASN A 432 8.88 -1.29 -10.30
CA ASN A 432 8.53 -0.91 -8.93
C ASN A 432 8.67 -2.08 -7.95
N VAL A 433 8.23 -3.28 -8.33
CA VAL A 433 8.34 -4.47 -7.45
C VAL A 433 9.81 -4.81 -7.19
N LYS A 434 10.66 -4.77 -8.22
CA LYS A 434 12.11 -5.04 -8.07
C LYS A 434 12.78 -4.02 -7.17
N ASP A 435 12.51 -2.73 -7.38
CA ASP A 435 13.06 -1.65 -6.58
C ASP A 435 12.64 -1.75 -5.11
N ILE A 436 11.35 -2.05 -4.84
CA ILE A 436 10.84 -2.25 -3.49
C ILE A 436 11.59 -3.39 -2.78
N LEU A 437 11.84 -4.49 -3.48
CA LEU A 437 12.51 -5.66 -2.90
C LEU A 437 14.02 -5.44 -2.71
N ASN A 438 14.66 -4.69 -3.60
CA ASN A 438 16.03 -4.23 -3.43
C ASN A 438 16.16 -3.36 -2.17
N ILE A 439 15.24 -2.41 -1.96
CA ILE A 439 15.21 -1.59 -0.75
C ILE A 439 14.96 -2.47 0.48
N ALA A 440 13.93 -3.32 0.45
CA ALA A 440 13.58 -4.20 1.57
C ALA A 440 14.75 -5.11 2.00
N GLY A 441 15.60 -5.53 1.04
CA GLY A 441 16.82 -6.28 1.29
C GLY A 441 16.53 -7.69 1.81
N LEU A 442 16.40 -8.64 0.88
CA LEU A 442 16.15 -10.03 1.24
C LEU A 442 17.46 -10.77 1.50
N VAL A 443 17.54 -11.42 2.65
CA VAL A 443 18.67 -12.28 3.00
C VAL A 443 18.22 -13.74 2.91
N PRO A 444 18.95 -14.61 2.18
CA PRO A 444 18.75 -16.05 2.27
C PRO A 444 19.00 -16.53 3.70
N PHE A 445 18.01 -17.22 4.29
CA PHE A 445 18.09 -17.75 5.64
C PHE A 445 17.52 -19.17 5.66
N SER A 446 17.96 -20.00 6.60
CA SER A 446 17.45 -21.35 6.77
C SER A 446 16.03 -21.29 7.32
N HIS A 447 15.07 -21.82 6.57
CA HIS A 447 13.68 -21.95 7.01
C HIS A 447 13.50 -22.95 8.17
N PHE A 448 14.54 -23.70 8.53
CA PHE A 448 14.53 -24.62 9.67
C PHE A 448 15.07 -23.97 10.94
N THR A 449 16.24 -23.33 10.87
CA THR A 449 16.91 -22.76 12.04
C THR A 449 16.60 -21.28 12.26
N GLY A 450 16.09 -20.58 11.24
CA GLY A 450 15.87 -19.14 11.27
C GLY A 450 17.15 -18.31 11.13
N THR A 451 18.30 -18.93 10.83
CA THR A 451 19.59 -18.25 10.73
C THR A 451 19.96 -17.90 9.30
N ALA A 452 20.63 -16.76 9.10
CA ALA A 452 21.11 -16.36 7.79
C ALA A 452 22.15 -17.34 7.22
N MET A 453 22.12 -17.55 5.90
CA MET A 453 23.06 -18.41 5.18
C MET A 453 24.53 -17.96 5.34
N GLU A 454 24.73 -16.65 5.46
CA GLU A 454 26.07 -16.03 5.57
C GLU A 454 26.46 -15.74 7.03
N GLY A 455 25.77 -16.36 7.99
CA GLY A 455 25.98 -16.13 9.42
C GLY A 455 25.27 -14.88 9.94
N GLU A 456 25.06 -14.81 11.26
CA GLU A 456 24.33 -13.73 11.92
C GLU A 456 25.15 -12.44 12.02
N CYS A 457 24.48 -11.29 11.87
CA CYS A 457 25.07 -9.99 12.19
C CYS A 457 24.88 -9.71 13.70
N GLU A 458 25.95 -9.25 14.35
CA GLU A 458 25.95 -8.91 15.77
C GLU A 458 25.59 -7.43 15.98
N TYR A 459 24.69 -7.18 16.92
CA TYR A 459 24.25 -5.84 17.31
C TYR A 459 24.34 -5.68 18.82
N LYS A 460 24.62 -4.46 19.29
CA LYS A 460 24.78 -4.20 20.73
C LYS A 460 23.47 -4.41 21.50
N ASP A 461 22.37 -3.97 20.91
CA ASP A 461 21.01 -4.09 21.42
C ASP A 461 20.01 -3.97 20.26
N SER A 462 18.71 -4.01 20.57
CA SER A 462 17.65 -3.90 19.56
C SER A 462 17.58 -2.53 18.88
N VAL A 463 18.06 -1.46 19.52
CA VAL A 463 18.09 -0.11 18.94
C VAL A 463 19.22 -0.03 17.91
N ASP A 464 20.41 -0.52 18.25
CA ASP A 464 21.53 -0.65 17.31
C ASP A 464 21.15 -1.55 16.13
N GLU A 465 20.46 -2.68 16.35
CA GLU A 465 19.93 -3.51 15.26
C GLU A 465 19.00 -2.71 14.33
N ALA A 466 18.03 -1.98 14.88
CA ALA A 466 17.07 -1.20 14.08
C ALA A 466 17.77 -0.10 13.25
N VAL A 467 18.76 0.58 13.84
CA VAL A 467 19.55 1.63 13.20
C VAL A 467 20.45 1.04 12.11
N GLN A 468 21.27 0.03 12.42
CA GLN A 468 22.20 -0.55 11.45
C GLN A 468 21.47 -1.17 10.26
N GLN A 469 20.35 -1.86 10.48
CA GLN A 469 19.52 -2.36 9.38
C GLN A 469 18.99 -1.23 8.49
N SER A 470 18.62 -0.08 9.08
CA SER A 470 18.16 1.10 8.33
C SER A 470 19.30 1.77 7.56
N ILE A 471 20.50 1.87 8.14
CA ILE A 471 21.69 2.38 7.42
C ILE A 471 22.02 1.47 6.23
N CYS A 472 22.04 0.15 6.44
CA CYS A 472 22.26 -0.81 5.36
C CYS A 472 21.22 -0.62 4.23
N GLU A 473 19.94 -0.49 4.58
CA GLU A 473 18.84 -0.19 3.65
C GLU A 473 19.09 1.09 2.83
N PHE A 474 19.55 2.16 3.47
CA PHE A 474 19.82 3.43 2.79
C PHE A 474 20.94 3.37 1.76
N THR A 475 21.83 2.38 1.87
CA THR A 475 22.93 2.19 0.92
C THR A 475 22.60 1.25 -0.24
N ARG A 476 21.39 0.67 -0.26
CA ARG A 476 20.95 -0.23 -1.34
C ARG A 476 20.45 0.58 -2.54
N PRO A 477 20.53 0.01 -3.77
CA PRO A 477 19.91 0.61 -4.95
C PRO A 477 18.41 0.83 -4.72
N THR A 478 17.97 2.08 -4.83
CA THR A 478 16.56 2.45 -4.67
C THR A 478 15.80 2.47 -6.00
N GLY A 479 16.52 2.35 -7.13
CA GLY A 479 15.96 2.40 -8.47
C GLY A 479 15.23 3.72 -8.72
N LYS A 480 13.91 3.67 -8.86
CA LYS A 480 13.06 4.86 -9.11
C LYS A 480 12.46 5.45 -7.84
N PHE A 481 12.88 4.99 -6.67
CA PHE A 481 12.48 5.58 -5.40
C PHE A 481 13.55 6.54 -4.86
N GLU A 482 13.11 7.68 -4.36
CA GLU A 482 13.89 8.65 -3.61
C GLU A 482 13.50 8.56 -2.13
N ARG A 483 14.48 8.41 -1.22
CA ARG A 483 14.20 8.53 0.22
C ARG A 483 13.86 9.98 0.54
N ILE A 484 12.62 10.25 0.92
CA ILE A 484 12.16 11.60 1.29
C ILE A 484 12.12 11.82 2.80
N PHE A 485 12.13 10.76 3.61
CA PHE A 485 12.28 10.87 5.06
C PHE A 485 12.86 9.56 5.64
N PRO A 486 13.75 9.63 6.64
CA PRO A 486 14.42 10.83 7.14
C PRO A 486 15.56 11.27 6.19
N THR A 487 15.77 12.57 6.05
CA THR A 487 16.99 13.14 5.42
C THR A 487 17.67 14.10 6.37
N LYS A 488 18.96 14.37 6.14
CA LYS A 488 19.74 15.26 7.01
C LYS A 488 19.08 16.63 7.17
N ASP A 489 18.52 17.15 6.08
CA ASP A 489 17.95 18.50 6.02
C ASP A 489 16.55 18.61 6.63
N ASN A 490 15.82 17.50 6.79
CA ASN A 490 14.39 17.56 7.09
C ASN A 490 13.97 16.97 8.45
N ILE A 491 14.86 16.20 9.10
CA ILE A 491 14.60 15.60 10.42
C ILE A 491 14.11 16.65 11.42
N ASP A 492 14.81 17.78 11.53
CA ASP A 492 14.49 18.79 12.56
C ASP A 492 13.15 19.46 12.33
N TYR A 493 12.77 19.69 11.07
CA TYR A 493 11.45 20.22 10.76
C TYR A 493 10.34 19.23 11.10
N TYR A 494 10.47 17.96 10.72
CA TYR A 494 9.38 17.00 10.91
C TYR A 494 9.30 16.39 12.32
N LYS A 495 10.41 16.36 13.07
CA LYS A 495 10.47 15.84 14.44
C LYS A 495 9.41 16.44 15.35
N GLN A 496 9.08 17.72 15.18
CA GLN A 496 8.09 18.42 16.00
C GLN A 496 6.65 17.88 15.85
N PHE A 497 6.36 17.16 14.77
CA PHE A 497 5.01 16.64 14.48
C PHE A 497 4.79 15.22 15.03
N PHE A 498 5.85 14.52 15.45
CA PHE A 498 5.71 13.22 16.10
C PHE A 498 5.08 13.39 17.48
N GLU A 499 4.02 12.64 17.76
CA GLU A 499 3.39 12.64 19.09
C GLU A 499 4.27 11.92 20.13
N GLU A 500 5.05 10.93 19.69
CA GLU A 500 6.08 10.22 20.44
C GLU A 500 7.30 10.03 19.53
N VAL A 501 8.48 10.46 19.96
CA VAL A 501 9.75 10.16 19.28
C VAL A 501 10.37 8.97 20.00
N THR A 502 10.44 7.83 19.32
CA THR A 502 11.03 6.61 19.87
C THR A 502 12.55 6.69 19.93
N THR A 503 13.17 5.80 20.73
CA THR A 503 14.62 5.63 20.77
C THR A 503 15.19 5.23 19.41
N ASN A 504 14.49 4.37 18.65
CA ASN A 504 14.93 3.96 17.32
C ASN A 504 14.93 5.13 16.32
N ASN A 505 13.88 5.95 16.32
CA ASN A 505 13.83 7.17 15.48
C ASN A 505 14.95 8.14 15.87
N GLN A 506 15.08 8.45 17.17
CA GLN A 506 16.10 9.38 17.65
C GLN A 506 17.52 8.89 17.32
N ALA A 507 17.84 7.62 17.59
CA ALA A 507 19.16 7.06 17.32
C ALA A 507 19.48 7.04 15.82
N LEU A 508 18.52 6.68 14.96
CA LEU A 508 18.71 6.75 13.51
C LEU A 508 18.97 8.18 13.04
N TRP A 509 18.22 9.14 13.56
CA TRP A 509 18.37 10.55 13.19
C TRP A 509 19.73 11.11 13.61
N ASP A 510 20.22 10.76 14.80
CA ASP A 510 21.55 11.16 15.26
C ASP A 510 22.64 10.56 14.37
N GLU A 511 22.49 9.29 13.96
CA GLU A 511 23.41 8.64 13.02
C GLU A 511 23.45 9.36 11.66
N ILE A 512 22.29 9.70 11.10
CA ILE A 512 22.16 10.44 9.81
C ILE A 512 22.76 11.83 9.90
N LYS A 513 22.64 12.53 11.03
CA LYS A 513 23.21 13.88 11.17
C LYS A 513 24.73 13.87 11.28
N ASN A 514 25.29 12.85 11.93
CA ASN A 514 26.71 12.74 12.21
C ASN A 514 27.53 12.17 11.06
N ASN A 515 26.88 11.52 10.08
CA ASN A 515 27.54 10.89 8.94
C ASN A 515 26.93 11.39 7.63
N ASP A 516 27.60 11.08 6.52
CA ASP A 516 27.07 11.34 5.18
C ASP A 516 26.76 10.01 4.50
N PHE A 517 25.46 9.76 4.30
CA PHE A 517 24.93 8.53 3.69
C PHE A 517 24.16 8.81 2.40
N GLU A 518 24.09 10.08 1.97
CA GLU A 518 23.30 10.52 0.80
C GLU A 518 24.09 10.45 -0.51
#